data_AF-M5K119-F1
#
_entry.id   AF-M5K119-F1
#
_cell.length_a   1.000
_cell.length_b   1.000
_cell.length_c   1.000
_cell.angle_alpha   90.00
_cell.angle_beta   90.00
_cell.angle_gamma   90.00
#
_symmetry.space_group_name_H-M   'P 1'
#
loop_
_entity.id
_entity.type
_entity.pdbx_description
1 polymer ?
#
loop_
_entity_poly.entity_id
_entity_poly.type
_entity_poly.pdbx_seq_one_letter_code
_entity_poly.pdbx_strand_id
1 'polypeptide(L)'
;MRLASSFIVMNLALVSVSPAFAGAKEDALTLHKAVVSGMMTYIELGESSDGRSRELGVAMEEKVTTPVARAQSDWRQAADADASSAEYKAFVSCDVAAGSLMKVSQTISEYVKSDSTDEPDYDPLLTKFSEDLTLCEKELGVPLTF
;
A
#
# COMPACT_ATOMS: atom_id res chain seq x y z
N MET A 1 58.54 -17.23 2.83
CA MET A 1 57.64 -17.95 1.90
C MET A 1 56.21 -17.66 2.31
N ARG A 2 55.45 -16.98 1.44
CA ARG A 2 54.02 -16.78 1.57
C ARG A 2 53.33 -18.12 1.30
N LEU A 3 52.46 -18.58 2.20
CA LEU A 3 51.42 -19.54 1.86
C LEU A 3 50.08 -18.87 2.14
N ALA A 4 49.36 -18.71 1.05
CA ALA A 4 48.11 -18.00 0.95
C ALA A 4 46.95 -18.86 1.47
N SER A 5 45.97 -18.16 2.05
CA SER A 5 44.54 -18.32 1.80
C SER A 5 43.93 -19.72 1.78
N SER A 6 43.05 -19.98 2.75
CA SER A 6 41.65 -20.33 2.46
C SER A 6 40.83 -20.25 3.74
N PHE A 7 40.35 -19.04 4.06
CA PHE A 7 39.14 -18.92 4.87
C PHE A 7 37.97 -19.05 3.90
N ILE A 8 37.31 -20.20 3.91
CA ILE A 8 35.98 -20.32 3.34
C ILE A 8 35.06 -19.57 4.31
N VAL A 9 34.97 -18.25 4.11
CA VAL A 9 33.87 -17.46 4.67
C VAL A 9 32.64 -17.94 3.92
N MET A 10 31.92 -18.83 4.58
CA MET A 10 30.60 -19.31 4.18
C MET A 10 29.68 -18.09 4.21
N ASN A 11 29.72 -17.30 3.13
CA ASN A 11 28.69 -16.36 2.77
C ASN A 11 27.46 -17.23 2.55
N LEU A 12 26.68 -17.44 3.62
CA LEU A 12 25.25 -17.59 3.49
C LEU A 12 24.81 -16.31 2.76
N ALA A 13 24.81 -16.40 1.44
CA ALA A 13 23.90 -15.64 0.63
C ALA A 13 22.53 -15.97 1.23
N LEU A 14 22.05 -15.06 2.08
CA LEU A 14 20.64 -14.79 2.21
C LEU A 14 20.21 -14.52 0.78
N VAL A 15 19.86 -15.59 0.07
CA VAL A 15 18.90 -15.51 -1.02
C VAL A 15 17.66 -15.03 -0.29
N SER A 16 17.53 -13.71 -0.15
CA SER A 16 16.24 -13.08 -0.09
C SER A 16 15.61 -13.48 -1.42
N VAL A 17 14.99 -14.66 -1.41
CA VAL A 17 13.91 -14.96 -2.32
C VAL A 17 12.93 -13.85 -1.99
N SER A 18 13.02 -12.73 -2.72
CA SER A 18 11.86 -11.89 -2.96
C SER A 18 10.74 -12.89 -3.20
N PRO A 19 9.64 -12.87 -2.40
CA PRO A 19 8.64 -13.91 -2.51
C PRO A 19 8.31 -14.00 -3.99
N ALA A 20 8.69 -15.12 -4.59
CA ALA A 20 8.36 -15.38 -5.97
C ALA A 20 6.85 -15.30 -6.00
N PHE A 21 6.34 -14.30 -6.72
CA PHE A 21 4.94 -14.06 -7.08
C PHE A 21 4.08 -15.27 -6.74
N ALA A 22 3.43 -15.22 -5.58
CA ALA A 22 2.82 -16.41 -4.97
C ALA A 22 1.53 -16.83 -5.70
N GLY A 23 1.22 -16.13 -6.79
CA GLY A 23 -0.02 -16.18 -7.55
C GLY A 23 -0.69 -14.81 -7.51
N ALA A 24 -1.45 -14.49 -8.56
CA ALA A 24 -2.13 -13.20 -8.65
C ALA A 24 -3.04 -12.92 -7.44
N LYS A 25 -3.65 -13.97 -6.87
CA LYS A 25 -4.51 -13.87 -5.69
C LYS A 25 -3.70 -13.56 -4.43
N GLU A 26 -2.59 -14.23 -4.21
CA GLU A 26 -1.72 -14.05 -3.05
C GLU A 26 -1.05 -12.67 -3.05
N ASP A 27 -0.64 -12.19 -4.23
CA ASP A 27 -0.09 -10.85 -4.41
C ASP A 27 -1.19 -9.79 -4.18
N ALA A 28 -2.39 -10.01 -4.70
CA ALA A 28 -3.54 -9.14 -4.43
C ALA A 28 -3.97 -9.15 -2.94
N LEU A 29 -3.90 -10.29 -2.25
CA LEU A 29 -4.12 -10.38 -0.80
C LEU A 29 -3.07 -9.59 -0.01
N THR A 30 -1.82 -9.58 -0.48
CA THR A 30 -0.75 -8.79 0.13
C THR A 30 -1.01 -7.30 -0.04
N LEU A 31 -1.45 -6.89 -1.25
CA LEU A 31 -1.86 -5.52 -1.51
C LEU A 31 -3.07 -5.11 -0.65
N HIS A 32 -4.12 -5.94 -0.59
CA HIS A 32 -5.31 -5.72 0.25
C HIS A 32 -4.94 -5.49 1.72
N LYS A 33 -4.05 -6.32 2.29
CA LYS A 33 -3.58 -6.13 3.67
C LYS A 33 -2.89 -4.79 3.87
N ALA A 34 -2.07 -4.36 2.90
CA ALA A 34 -1.43 -3.04 2.96
C ALA A 34 -2.46 -1.90 2.91
N VAL A 35 -3.51 -2.04 2.08
CA VAL A 35 -4.61 -1.08 2.00
C VAL A 35 -5.39 -1.01 3.31
N VAL A 36 -5.83 -2.14 3.86
CA VAL A 36 -6.56 -2.18 5.13
C VAL A 36 -5.70 -1.66 6.28
N SER A 37 -4.43 -2.05 6.35
CA SER A 37 -3.51 -1.53 7.36
C SER A 37 -3.32 -0.02 7.22
N GLY A 38 -3.17 0.49 5.99
CA GLY A 38 -3.05 1.92 5.72
C GLY A 38 -4.31 2.69 6.13
N MET A 39 -5.49 2.13 5.87
CA MET A 39 -6.77 2.71 6.31
C MET A 39 -6.86 2.79 7.84
N MET A 40 -6.52 1.70 8.54
CA MET A 40 -6.52 1.70 10.01
C MET A 40 -5.54 2.74 10.57
N THR A 41 -4.32 2.81 10.02
CA THR A 41 -3.34 3.83 10.41
C THR A 41 -3.82 5.24 10.09
N TYR A 42 -4.50 5.45 8.97
CA TYR A 42 -5.11 6.74 8.64
C TYR A 42 -6.14 7.17 9.70
N ILE A 43 -7.03 6.25 10.12
CA ILE A 43 -8.01 6.50 11.18
C ILE A 43 -7.32 6.83 12.50
N GLU A 44 -6.35 6.00 12.91
CA GLU A 44 -5.59 6.19 14.15
C GLU A 44 -4.85 7.54 14.19
N LEU A 45 -4.26 7.97 13.07
CA LEU A 45 -3.59 9.26 12.96
C LEU A 45 -4.58 10.42 13.08
N GLY A 46 -5.78 10.29 12.49
CA GLY A 46 -6.84 11.29 12.64
C GLY A 46 -7.32 11.41 14.09
N GLU A 47 -7.62 10.28 14.74
CA GLU A 47 -8.13 10.22 16.11
C GLU A 47 -7.11 10.66 17.17
N SER A 48 -5.82 10.39 16.94
CA SER A 48 -4.74 10.75 17.87
C SER A 48 -4.19 12.17 17.68
N SER A 49 -4.63 12.89 16.64
CA SER A 49 -4.17 14.25 16.38
C SER A 49 -4.94 15.27 17.23
N ASP A 50 -4.22 16.24 17.79
CA ASP A 50 -4.81 17.42 18.45
C ASP A 50 -5.34 18.46 17.42
N GLY A 51 -5.73 17.98 16.23
CA GLY A 51 -6.13 18.79 15.09
C GLY A 51 -5.05 18.92 14.01
N ARG A 52 -5.24 19.91 13.14
CA ARG A 52 -4.40 20.13 11.97
C ARG A 52 -2.97 20.51 12.35
N SER A 53 -2.01 19.72 11.91
CA SER A 53 -0.59 19.99 12.07
C SER A 53 0.22 19.54 10.86
N ARG A 54 1.38 20.15 10.65
CA ARG A 54 2.30 19.73 9.60
C ARG A 54 2.83 18.32 9.88
N GLU A 55 3.05 18.01 11.15
CA GLU A 55 3.48 16.70 11.64
C GLU A 55 2.48 15.60 11.28
N LEU A 56 1.17 15.87 11.40
CA LEU A 56 0.13 14.92 10.99
C LEU A 56 0.22 14.61 9.50
N GLY A 57 0.38 15.62 8.64
CA GLY A 57 0.47 15.38 7.20
C GLY A 57 1.72 14.58 6.81
N VAL A 58 2.88 14.88 7.44
CA VAL A 58 4.09 14.06 7.26
C VAL A 58 3.84 12.62 7.71
N ALA A 59 3.19 12.41 8.85
CA ALA A 59 2.87 11.08 9.34
C ALA A 59 1.92 10.31 8.40
N MET A 60 0.93 10.98 7.79
CA MET A 60 0.07 10.36 6.78
C MET A 60 0.86 9.92 5.54
N GLU A 61 1.81 10.72 5.07
CA GLU A 61 2.68 10.34 3.96
C GLU A 61 3.58 9.16 4.28
N GLU A 62 4.24 9.20 5.43
CA GLU A 62 5.23 8.19 5.84
C GLU A 62 4.60 6.87 6.23
N LYS A 63 3.43 6.90 6.88
CA LYS A 63 2.81 5.71 7.48
C LYS A 63 1.63 5.15 6.69
N VAL A 64 1.01 5.94 5.79
CA VAL A 64 -0.11 5.49 4.96
C VAL A 64 0.28 5.47 3.49
N THR A 65 0.60 6.64 2.91
CA THR A 65 0.85 6.74 1.46
C THR A 65 2.04 5.91 1.01
N THR A 66 3.19 6.04 1.69
CA THR A 66 4.44 5.38 1.28
C THR A 66 4.34 3.85 1.34
N PRO A 67 3.84 3.22 2.42
CA PRO A 67 3.71 1.76 2.48
C PRO A 67 2.70 1.21 1.45
N VAL A 68 1.57 1.90 1.25
CA VAL A 68 0.56 1.50 0.26
C VAL A 68 1.11 1.62 -1.15
N ALA A 69 1.81 2.72 -1.48
CA ALA A 69 2.45 2.92 -2.77
C ALA A 69 3.49 1.83 -3.08
N ARG A 70 4.27 1.42 -2.08
CA ARG A 70 5.23 0.33 -2.21
C ARG A 70 4.54 -0.99 -2.53
N ALA A 71 3.53 -1.37 -1.75
CA ALA A 71 2.77 -2.60 -2.01
C ALA A 71 2.09 -2.59 -3.39
N GLN A 72 1.54 -1.44 -3.80
CA GLN A 72 0.95 -1.28 -5.13
C GLN A 72 2.00 -1.44 -6.22
N SER A 73 3.20 -0.86 -6.05
CA SER A 73 4.31 -1.01 -7.00
C SER A 73 4.77 -2.45 -7.11
N ASP A 74 4.89 -3.17 -5.98
CA ASP A 74 5.28 -4.58 -5.96
C ASP A 74 4.24 -5.44 -6.71
N TRP A 75 2.95 -5.18 -6.50
CA TRP A 75 1.86 -5.85 -7.23
C TRP A 75 1.87 -5.52 -8.73
N ARG A 76 2.08 -4.26 -9.12
CA ARG A 76 2.16 -3.86 -10.54
C ARG A 76 3.35 -4.50 -11.23
N GLN A 77 4.50 -4.58 -10.57
CA GLN A 77 5.67 -5.27 -11.10
C GLN A 77 5.37 -6.75 -11.37
N ALA A 78 4.62 -7.41 -10.48
CA ALA A 78 4.13 -8.77 -10.66
C ALA A 78 3.21 -8.89 -11.88
N ALA A 79 2.18 -8.04 -11.93
CA ALA A 79 1.18 -8.03 -12.99
C ALA A 79 1.80 -7.74 -14.37
N ASP A 80 2.78 -6.84 -14.44
CA ASP A 80 3.47 -6.48 -15.69
C ASP A 80 4.41 -7.60 -16.18
N ALA A 81 5.05 -8.33 -15.27
CA ALA A 81 5.84 -9.51 -15.63
C ALA A 81 4.97 -10.61 -16.26
N ASP A 82 3.68 -10.63 -15.89
CA ASP A 82 2.67 -11.57 -16.35
C ASP A 82 1.53 -10.88 -17.13
N ALA A 83 1.81 -9.82 -17.90
CA ALA A 83 0.82 -8.90 -18.47
C ALA A 83 -0.31 -9.53 -19.33
N SER A 84 -0.11 -10.75 -19.84
CA SER A 84 -1.12 -11.52 -20.57
C SER A 84 -2.01 -12.40 -19.68
N SER A 85 -1.67 -12.54 -18.40
CA SER A 85 -2.38 -13.35 -17.42
C SER A 85 -3.77 -12.79 -17.13
N ALA A 86 -4.78 -13.62 -17.37
CA ALA A 86 -6.15 -13.33 -16.96
C ALA A 86 -6.28 -13.26 -15.41
N GLU A 87 -5.34 -13.87 -14.68
CA GLU A 87 -5.39 -13.97 -13.23
C GLU A 87 -5.14 -12.61 -12.55
N TYR A 88 -4.15 -11.83 -13.01
CA TYR A 88 -3.93 -10.48 -12.46
C TYR A 88 -5.04 -9.49 -12.83
N LYS A 89 -5.64 -9.65 -14.01
CA LYS A 89 -6.79 -8.83 -14.43
C LYS A 89 -8.00 -9.02 -13.52
N ALA A 90 -8.16 -10.21 -12.93
CA ALA A 90 -9.24 -10.51 -12.00
C ALA A 90 -9.13 -9.76 -10.67
N PHE A 91 -8.00 -9.13 -10.37
CA PHE A 91 -7.74 -8.42 -9.12
C PHE A 91 -7.31 -6.95 -9.32
N VAL A 92 -7.57 -6.38 -10.49
CA VAL A 92 -7.20 -4.98 -10.79
C VAL A 92 -7.90 -3.99 -9.84
N SER A 93 -9.06 -4.36 -9.28
CA SER A 93 -9.77 -3.53 -8.31
C SER A 93 -8.95 -3.28 -7.03
N CYS A 94 -8.03 -4.19 -6.66
CA CYS A 94 -7.14 -3.99 -5.52
C CYS A 94 -6.08 -2.92 -5.80
N ASP A 95 -5.60 -2.80 -7.05
CA ASP A 95 -4.77 -1.69 -7.49
C ASP A 95 -5.53 -0.36 -7.41
N VAL A 96 -6.80 -0.37 -7.83
CA VAL A 96 -7.69 0.81 -7.76
C VAL A 96 -7.93 1.22 -6.30
N ALA A 97 -8.23 0.27 -5.41
CA ALA A 97 -8.44 0.53 -3.98
C ALA A 97 -7.19 1.15 -3.32
N ALA A 98 -5.99 0.65 -3.65
CA ALA A 98 -4.74 1.24 -3.20
C ALA A 98 -4.58 2.69 -3.69
N GLY A 99 -4.88 2.94 -4.97
CA GLY A 99 -4.89 4.29 -5.54
C GLY A 99 -5.85 5.24 -4.83
N SER A 100 -7.07 4.79 -4.53
CA SER A 100 -8.08 5.60 -3.86
C SER A 100 -7.70 5.92 -2.41
N LEU A 101 -7.12 4.98 -1.65
CA LEU A 101 -6.61 5.26 -0.31
C LEU A 101 -5.45 6.26 -0.33
N MET A 102 -4.51 6.10 -1.25
CA MET A 102 -3.41 7.07 -1.41
C MET A 102 -3.94 8.46 -1.73
N LYS A 103 -4.97 8.57 -2.57
CA LYS A 103 -5.58 9.86 -2.90
C LYS A 103 -6.23 10.53 -1.68
N VAL A 104 -6.95 9.76 -0.85
CA VAL A 104 -7.48 10.25 0.44
C VAL A 104 -6.35 10.77 1.31
N SER A 105 -5.33 9.94 1.54
CA SER A 105 -4.18 10.28 2.41
C SER A 105 -3.39 11.48 1.90
N GLN A 106 -3.14 11.58 0.60
CA GLN A 106 -2.44 12.70 -0.01
C GLN A 106 -3.25 13.99 0.09
N THR A 107 -4.55 13.96 -0.20
CA THR A 107 -5.42 15.14 -0.14
C THR A 107 -5.43 15.73 1.27
N ILE A 108 -5.55 14.88 2.29
CA ILE A 108 -5.53 15.33 3.69
C ILE A 108 -4.13 15.80 4.08
N SER A 109 -3.09 15.03 3.76
CA SER A 109 -1.70 15.42 4.02
C SER A 109 -1.37 16.81 3.46
N GLU A 110 -1.72 17.06 2.20
CA GLU A 110 -1.50 18.33 1.53
C GLU A 110 -2.28 19.46 2.21
N TYR A 111 -3.56 19.22 2.51
CA TYR A 111 -4.39 20.19 3.21
C TYR A 111 -3.81 20.54 4.58
N VAL A 112 -3.51 19.55 5.43
CA VAL A 112 -3.07 19.80 6.81
C VAL A 112 -1.68 20.45 6.87
N LYS A 113 -0.81 20.20 5.89
CA LYS A 113 0.50 20.85 5.76
C LYS A 113 0.45 22.25 5.14
N SER A 114 -0.64 22.60 4.46
CA SER A 114 -0.80 23.92 3.85
C SER A 114 -1.18 24.97 4.89
N ASP A 115 -1.28 26.24 4.47
CA ASP A 115 -1.92 27.32 5.23
C ASP A 115 -3.36 27.60 4.73
N SER A 116 -3.91 26.74 3.85
CA SER A 116 -5.23 26.93 3.24
C SER A 116 -6.35 26.88 4.28
N THR A 117 -7.33 27.78 4.18
CA THR A 117 -8.59 27.67 4.95
C THR A 117 -9.65 26.84 4.24
N ASP A 118 -9.44 26.52 2.96
CA ASP A 118 -10.39 25.80 2.14
C ASP A 118 -10.23 24.30 2.39
N GLU A 119 -11.10 23.78 3.26
CA GLU A 119 -11.15 22.35 3.58
C GLU A 119 -11.67 21.55 2.38
N PRO A 120 -10.93 20.52 1.91
CA PRO A 120 -11.40 19.62 0.88
C PRO A 120 -12.67 18.88 1.31
N ASP A 121 -13.56 18.63 0.36
CA ASP A 121 -14.69 17.73 0.57
C ASP A 121 -14.20 16.27 0.54
N TYR A 122 -14.12 15.64 1.71
CA TYR A 122 -13.58 14.29 1.89
C TYR A 122 -14.64 13.19 1.67
N ASP A 123 -15.92 13.49 1.83
CA ASP A 123 -16.99 12.49 1.78
C ASP A 123 -17.01 11.72 0.45
N PRO A 124 -16.87 12.38 -0.73
CA PRO A 124 -16.79 11.68 -1.99
C PRO A 124 -15.54 10.80 -2.12
N LEU A 125 -14.40 11.23 -1.56
CA LEU A 125 -13.15 10.45 -1.60
C LEU A 125 -13.24 9.20 -0.74
N LEU A 126 -13.79 9.32 0.47
CA LEU A 126 -14.01 8.22 1.39
C LEU A 126 -15.04 7.23 0.86
N THR A 127 -16.14 7.73 0.28
CA THR A 127 -17.16 6.90 -0.38
C THR A 127 -16.54 6.10 -1.51
N LYS A 128 -15.77 6.77 -2.39
CA LYS A 128 -15.11 6.10 -3.51
C LYS A 128 -14.11 5.04 -3.05
N PHE A 129 -13.31 5.35 -2.03
CA PHE A 129 -12.38 4.38 -1.44
C PHE A 129 -13.12 3.16 -0.88
N SER A 130 -14.23 3.37 -0.16
CA SER A 130 -15.05 2.28 0.40
C SER A 130 -15.61 1.37 -0.70
N GLU A 131 -16.13 1.96 -1.80
CA GLU A 131 -16.61 1.21 -2.97
C GLU A 131 -15.50 0.38 -3.63
N ASP A 132 -14.30 0.98 -3.80
CA ASP A 132 -13.16 0.31 -4.42
C ASP A 132 -12.62 -0.83 -3.56
N LEU A 133 -12.50 -0.61 -2.25
CA LEU A 133 -12.08 -1.66 -1.32
C LEU A 133 -13.09 -2.81 -1.31
N THR A 134 -14.39 -2.49 -1.25
CA THR A 134 -15.46 -3.50 -1.29
C THR A 134 -15.39 -4.35 -2.56
N LEU A 135 -15.05 -3.76 -3.71
CA LEU A 135 -14.90 -4.51 -4.95
C LEU A 135 -13.69 -5.46 -4.89
N CYS A 136 -12.53 -4.97 -4.43
CA CYS A 136 -11.35 -5.81 -4.20
C CYS A 136 -11.64 -6.98 -3.26
N GLU A 137 -12.35 -6.74 -2.17
CA GLU A 137 -12.68 -7.77 -1.18
C GLU A 137 -13.63 -8.85 -1.74
N LYS A 138 -14.59 -8.43 -2.56
CA LYS A 138 -15.47 -9.36 -3.30
C LYS A 138 -14.70 -10.24 -4.26
N GLU A 139 -13.78 -9.67 -5.04
CA GLU A 139 -12.98 -10.42 -6.01
C GLU A 139 -12.00 -11.38 -5.31
N LEU A 140 -11.41 -10.96 -4.19
CA LEU A 140 -10.55 -11.80 -3.35
C LEU A 140 -11.30 -12.91 -2.60
N GLY A 141 -12.61 -12.72 -2.37
CA GLY A 141 -13.43 -13.61 -1.55
C GLY A 141 -13.08 -13.53 -0.06
N VAL A 142 -12.73 -12.34 0.43
CA VAL A 142 -12.43 -12.07 1.85
C VAL A 142 -13.62 -11.37 2.52
N PRO A 143 -13.69 -11.34 3.87
CA PRO A 143 -14.71 -10.55 4.57
C PRO A 143 -14.65 -9.08 4.15
N LEU A 144 -15.82 -8.46 4.01
CA LEU A 144 -15.91 -7.04 3.72
C LEU A 144 -15.51 -6.22 4.95
N THR A 145 -14.68 -5.20 4.73
CA THR A 145 -14.27 -4.27 5.78
C THR A 145 -15.38 -3.25 6.10
N PHE A 146 -16.21 -2.92 5.11
CA PHE A 146 -17.35 -2.00 5.21
C PHE A 146 -18.70 -2.71 5.07
#